data_AF-A0A5B9FI25-F1
#
_entry.id   AF-A0A5B9FI25-F1
#
_cell.length_a   1.000
_cell.length_b   1.000
_cell.length_c   1.000
_cell.angle_alpha   90.00
_cell.angle_beta   90.00
_cell.angle_gamma   90.00
#
_symmetry.space_group_name_H-M   'P 1'
#
loop_
_entity.id
_entity.type
_entity.pdbx_description
1 polymer ?
#
loop_
_entity_poly.entity_id
_entity_poly.type
_entity_poly.pdbx_seq_one_letter_code
_entity_poly.pdbx_strand_id
1 'polypeptide(L)'
;MAGNPDSAEFTLLGCAVFQAQRIEFALYGIVAHLNDQPEFNRSGKFRNLTAEQFLRGDFTSLRATLGDLKTFAGRLLLTSPEFEKFISDRNLIVHNYFRQFHTVYGSADVDDGCRFLASFLESGRTLEQVLKGLLVVLREAVATETGRTSDLVLSDADQINRARYLQYVEAHMPSRADE
;
A
#
# COMPACT_ATOMS: atom_id res chain seq x y z
N MET A 1 -33.11 12.72 -1.93
CA MET A 1 -32.57 12.80 -3.31
C MET A 1 -31.12 12.42 -3.20
N ALA A 2 -30.65 11.39 -3.92
CA ALA A 2 -29.21 11.10 -3.96
C ALA A 2 -28.51 12.32 -4.61
N GLY A 3 -27.57 12.93 -3.91
CA GLY A 3 -26.78 14.02 -4.45
C GLY A 3 -25.95 13.50 -5.62
N ASN A 4 -25.98 14.21 -6.75
CA ASN A 4 -25.01 13.94 -7.80
C ASN A 4 -23.61 14.22 -7.25
N PRO A 5 -22.64 13.34 -7.48
CA PRO A 5 -21.25 13.61 -7.10
C PRO A 5 -20.79 14.93 -7.71
N ASP A 6 -20.23 15.81 -6.89
CA ASP A 6 -19.72 17.08 -7.34
C ASP A 6 -18.29 16.94 -7.92
N SER A 7 -17.79 18.01 -8.53
CA SER A 7 -16.45 18.02 -9.13
C SER A 7 -15.33 17.71 -8.11
N ALA A 8 -15.53 18.08 -6.84
CA ALA A 8 -14.55 17.85 -5.79
C ALA A 8 -14.50 16.35 -5.41
N GLU A 9 -15.65 15.68 -5.33
CA GLU A 9 -15.72 14.25 -5.08
C GLU A 9 -15.04 13.44 -6.18
N PHE A 10 -15.28 13.76 -7.45
CA PHE A 10 -14.58 13.10 -8.56
C PHE A 10 -13.06 13.32 -8.51
N THR A 11 -12.63 14.50 -8.09
CA THR A 11 -11.20 14.80 -7.89
C THR A 11 -10.62 13.92 -6.79
N LEU A 12 -11.30 13.82 -5.64
CA LEU A 12 -10.90 12.97 -4.53
C LEU A 12 -10.86 11.50 -4.93
N LEU A 13 -11.83 11.03 -5.70
CA LEU A 13 -11.91 9.66 -6.19
C LEU A 13 -10.72 9.35 -7.12
N GLY A 14 -10.40 10.26 -8.05
CA GLY A 14 -9.23 10.14 -8.91
C GLY A 14 -7.92 10.11 -8.12
N CYS A 15 -7.77 11.00 -7.13
CA CYS A 15 -6.62 10.99 -6.22
C CYS A 15 -6.52 9.67 -5.44
N ALA A 16 -7.64 9.14 -4.94
CA ALA A 16 -7.66 7.91 -4.16
C ALA A 16 -7.22 6.71 -5.01
N VAL A 17 -7.74 6.58 -6.23
CA VAL A 17 -7.31 5.54 -7.18
C VAL A 17 -5.81 5.66 -7.48
N PHE A 18 -5.32 6.88 -7.72
CA PHE A 18 -3.90 7.11 -7.97
C PHE A 18 -3.02 6.73 -6.76
N GLN A 19 -3.43 7.10 -5.54
CA GLN A 19 -2.68 6.74 -4.34
C GLN A 19 -2.65 5.21 -4.12
N ALA A 20 -3.76 4.52 -4.36
CA ALA A 20 -3.81 3.07 -4.32
C ALA A 20 -2.83 2.43 -5.31
N GLN A 21 -2.82 2.90 -6.57
CA GLN A 21 -1.89 2.42 -7.59
C GLN A 21 -0.42 2.61 -7.19
N ARG A 22 -0.07 3.73 -6.55
CA ARG A 22 1.31 3.98 -6.09
C ARG A 22 1.76 3.00 -5.01
N ILE A 23 0.89 2.73 -4.04
CA ILE A 23 1.17 1.75 -2.97
C ILE A 23 1.26 0.34 -3.57
N GLU A 24 0.32 -0.02 -4.43
CA GLU A 24 0.31 -1.30 -5.12
C GLU A 24 1.58 -1.53 -5.92
N PHE A 25 2.04 -0.51 -6.66
CA PHE A 25 3.25 -0.57 -7.44
C PHE A 25 4.50 -0.74 -6.57
N ALA A 26 4.59 -0.01 -5.45
CA ALA A 26 5.72 -0.10 -4.53
C ALA A 26 5.80 -1.50 -3.88
N LEU A 27 4.68 -2.00 -3.36
CA LEU A 27 4.58 -3.33 -2.76
C LEU A 27 4.89 -4.42 -3.79
N TYR A 28 4.37 -4.27 -5.01
CA TYR A 28 4.68 -5.15 -6.11
C TYR A 28 6.19 -5.22 -6.38
N GLY A 29 6.86 -4.06 -6.50
CA GLY A 29 8.29 -4.00 -6.76
C GLY A 29 9.11 -4.72 -5.68
N ILE A 30 8.75 -4.55 -4.41
CA ILE A 30 9.40 -5.25 -3.29
C ILE A 30 9.17 -6.77 -3.41
N VAL A 31 7.93 -7.20 -3.65
CA VAL A 31 7.57 -8.62 -3.73
C VAL A 31 8.21 -9.33 -4.91
N ALA A 32 8.38 -8.66 -6.05
CA ALA A 32 9.07 -9.22 -7.20
C ALA A 32 10.50 -9.68 -6.87
N HIS A 33 11.16 -8.99 -5.93
CA HIS A 33 12.49 -9.34 -5.44
C HIS A 33 12.49 -10.40 -4.31
N LEU A 34 11.33 -10.74 -3.74
CA LEU A 34 11.17 -11.79 -2.73
C LEU A 34 10.75 -13.14 -3.33
N ASN A 35 10.54 -13.18 -4.64
CA ASN A 35 9.89 -14.28 -5.36
C ASN A 35 10.76 -15.57 -5.50
N ASP A 36 12.03 -15.51 -5.10
CA ASP A 36 12.90 -16.69 -5.09
C ASP A 36 12.57 -17.67 -3.96
N GLN A 37 11.70 -17.31 -3.00
CA GLN A 37 11.30 -18.25 -1.97
C GLN A 37 10.18 -19.21 -2.44
N PRO A 38 10.29 -20.52 -2.14
CA PRO A 38 9.35 -21.55 -2.61
C PRO A 38 7.88 -21.27 -2.25
N GLU A 39 7.66 -20.56 -1.14
CA GLU A 39 6.35 -20.19 -0.61
C GLU A 39 5.64 -19.15 -1.50
N PHE A 40 6.40 -18.32 -2.21
CA PHE A 40 5.91 -17.22 -3.05
C PHE A 40 5.86 -17.58 -4.54
N ASN A 41 6.61 -18.61 -4.94
CA ASN A 41 6.72 -19.10 -6.31
C ASN A 41 5.50 -19.95 -6.76
N ARG A 42 4.52 -20.22 -5.87
CA ARG A 42 3.35 -21.07 -6.21
C ARG A 42 2.47 -20.52 -7.33
N SER A 43 2.53 -19.21 -7.61
CA SER A 43 1.68 -18.59 -8.62
C SER A 43 2.45 -17.97 -9.80
N GLY A 44 3.76 -17.73 -9.68
CA GLY A 44 4.57 -17.04 -10.70
C GLY A 44 4.11 -15.62 -11.05
N LYS A 45 3.04 -15.12 -10.42
CA LYS A 45 2.31 -13.89 -10.81
C LYS A 45 3.14 -12.62 -10.71
N PHE A 46 4.10 -12.60 -9.79
CA PHE A 46 4.96 -11.44 -9.55
C PHE A 46 6.33 -11.56 -10.22
N ARG A 47 6.58 -12.63 -10.98
CA ARG A 47 7.85 -12.84 -11.67
C ARG A 47 7.89 -11.94 -12.91
N ASN A 48 8.91 -11.10 -13.01
CA ASN A 48 9.19 -10.24 -14.16
C ASN A 48 8.14 -9.17 -14.48
N LEU A 49 7.19 -8.86 -13.59
CA LEU A 49 6.23 -7.79 -13.87
C LEU A 49 6.97 -6.44 -13.89
N THR A 50 7.07 -5.81 -15.05
CA THR A 50 7.76 -4.52 -15.20
C THR A 50 6.83 -3.36 -14.83
N ALA A 51 7.38 -2.16 -14.63
CA ALA A 51 6.56 -0.95 -14.48
C ALA A 51 5.61 -0.75 -15.67
N GLU A 52 6.06 -1.08 -16.88
CA GLU A 52 5.24 -1.01 -18.07
C GLU A 52 4.10 -2.03 -18.04
N GLN A 53 4.36 -3.28 -17.62
CA GLN A 53 3.30 -4.29 -17.50
C GLN A 53 2.32 -3.96 -16.37
N PHE A 54 2.76 -3.34 -15.28
CA PHE A 54 1.87 -2.86 -14.22
C PHE A 54 0.95 -1.72 -14.70
N LEU A 55 1.47 -0.78 -15.49
CA LEU A 55 0.72 0.41 -15.92
C LEU A 55 -0.10 0.18 -17.20
N ARG A 56 0.37 -0.66 -18.12
CA ARG A 56 -0.18 -0.84 -19.47
C ARG A 56 -0.53 -2.28 -19.82
N GLY A 57 -0.24 -3.23 -18.93
CA GLY A 57 -0.55 -4.64 -19.14
C GLY A 57 -2.05 -4.94 -19.05
N ASP A 58 -2.40 -6.20 -19.31
CA ASP A 58 -3.78 -6.65 -19.20
C ASP A 58 -4.20 -6.67 -17.73
N PHE A 59 -5.26 -5.91 -17.39
CA PHE A 59 -5.81 -5.84 -16.04
C PHE A 59 -6.25 -7.20 -15.50
N THR A 60 -6.56 -8.18 -16.36
CA THR A 60 -6.89 -9.54 -15.93
C THR A 60 -5.68 -10.25 -15.29
N SER A 61 -4.47 -9.91 -15.72
CA SER A 61 -3.21 -10.39 -15.13
C SER A 61 -2.85 -9.71 -13.80
N LEU A 62 -3.39 -8.50 -13.56
CA LEU A 62 -3.13 -7.68 -12.37
C LEU A 62 -4.20 -7.80 -11.28
N ARG A 63 -5.30 -8.52 -11.55
CA ARG A 63 -6.46 -8.69 -10.66
C ARG A 63 -6.12 -9.30 -9.29
N ALA A 64 -4.93 -9.85 -9.15
CA ALA A 64 -4.47 -10.60 -7.98
C ALA A 64 -3.67 -9.78 -6.95
N THR A 65 -3.36 -8.50 -7.17
CA THR A 65 -2.26 -7.84 -6.44
C THR A 65 -2.54 -7.57 -4.94
N LEU A 66 -3.50 -6.72 -4.52
CA LEU A 66 -3.59 -6.39 -3.07
C LEU A 66 -4.04 -7.53 -2.15
N GLY A 67 -4.91 -8.43 -2.63
CA GLY A 67 -5.34 -9.59 -1.85
C GLY A 67 -4.16 -10.52 -1.56
N ASP A 68 -3.36 -10.81 -2.60
CA ASP A 68 -2.17 -11.65 -2.49
C ASP A 68 -1.03 -10.90 -1.75
N LEU A 69 -0.98 -9.56 -1.80
CA LEU A 69 -0.02 -8.74 -1.05
C LEU A 69 -0.16 -8.85 0.47
N LYS A 70 -1.35 -9.19 1.00
CA LYS A 70 -1.52 -9.49 2.44
C LYS A 70 -0.60 -10.61 2.90
N THR A 71 -0.36 -11.62 2.06
CA THR A 71 0.52 -12.74 2.36
C THR A 71 1.99 -12.30 2.50
N PHE A 72 2.38 -11.21 1.82
CA PHE A 72 3.73 -10.64 1.89
C PHE A 72 3.89 -9.63 3.03
N ALA A 73 2.80 -8.94 3.41
CA ALA A 73 2.82 -7.91 4.44
C ALA A 73 3.44 -8.41 5.76
N GLY A 74 3.18 -9.67 6.15
CA GLY A 74 3.76 -10.25 7.37
C GLY A 74 5.28 -10.34 7.35
N ARG A 75 5.89 -10.69 6.21
CA ARG A 75 7.37 -10.73 6.07
C ARG A 75 7.99 -9.35 6.03
N LEU A 76 7.24 -8.38 5.51
CA LEU A 76 7.64 -6.98 5.45
C LEU A 76 7.33 -6.21 6.73
N LEU A 77 6.77 -6.88 7.75
CA LEU A 77 6.34 -6.24 9.00
C LEU A 77 5.33 -5.10 8.77
N LEU A 78 4.52 -5.25 7.72
CA LEU A 78 3.47 -4.33 7.29
C LEU A 78 2.08 -4.81 7.70
N THR A 79 1.96 -5.95 8.37
CA THR A 79 0.67 -6.43 8.87
C THR A 79 0.25 -5.58 10.05
N SER A 80 -0.76 -4.73 9.82
CA SER A 80 -1.42 -3.96 10.87
C SER A 80 -2.90 -3.75 10.56
N PRO A 81 -3.73 -3.40 11.57
CA PRO A 81 -5.13 -3.04 11.33
C PRO A 81 -5.31 -1.93 10.30
N GLU A 82 -4.40 -0.95 10.27
CA GLU A 82 -4.39 0.17 9.32
C GLU A 82 -4.13 -0.31 7.89
N PHE A 83 -3.18 -1.23 7.70
CA PHE A 83 -2.89 -1.82 6.40
C PHE A 83 -4.07 -2.66 5.88
N GLU A 84 -4.69 -3.44 6.76
CA GLU A 84 -5.88 -4.22 6.41
C GLU A 84 -7.07 -3.33 6.06
N LYS A 85 -7.29 -2.26 6.84
CA LYS A 85 -8.31 -1.25 6.57
C LYS A 85 -8.06 -0.58 5.22
N PHE A 86 -6.81 -0.19 4.92
CA PHE A 86 -6.46 0.40 3.64
C PHE A 86 -6.83 -0.52 2.46
N ILE A 87 -6.52 -1.82 2.55
CA ILE A 87 -6.90 -2.79 1.50
C ILE A 87 -8.42 -2.91 1.38
N SER A 88 -9.14 -2.95 2.51
CA SER A 88 -10.61 -3.00 2.53
C SER A 88 -11.22 -1.77 1.87
N ASP A 89 -10.75 -0.58 2.24
CA ASP A 89 -11.21 0.70 1.69
C ASP A 89 -10.89 0.82 0.20
N ARG A 90 -9.70 0.38 -0.24
CA ARG A 90 -9.37 0.28 -1.68
C ARG A 90 -10.41 -0.55 -2.41
N ASN A 91 -10.72 -1.74 -1.90
CA ASN A 91 -11.66 -2.64 -2.54
C ASN A 91 -13.09 -2.04 -2.57
N LEU A 92 -13.48 -1.30 -1.53
CA LEU A 92 -14.73 -0.53 -1.51
C LEU A 92 -14.72 0.53 -2.62
N ILE A 93 -13.64 1.31 -2.75
CA ILE A 93 -13.48 2.34 -3.79
C ILE A 93 -13.65 1.76 -5.20
N VAL A 94 -12.96 0.66 -5.49
CA VAL A 94 -12.92 0.07 -6.83
C VAL A 94 -14.23 -0.63 -7.19
N HIS A 95 -14.88 -1.30 -6.24
CA HIS A 95 -15.99 -2.21 -6.55
C HIS A 95 -17.38 -1.66 -6.19
N ASN A 96 -17.49 -0.81 -5.17
CA ASN A 96 -18.77 -0.54 -4.52
C ASN A 96 -18.98 0.93 -4.11
N TYR A 97 -18.04 1.85 -4.42
CA TYR A 97 -18.10 3.25 -3.96
C TYR A 97 -19.45 3.91 -4.22
N PHE A 98 -19.87 3.99 -5.49
CA PHE A 98 -21.14 4.63 -5.86
C PHE A 98 -22.36 3.92 -5.27
N ARG A 99 -22.29 2.60 -5.10
CA ARG A 99 -23.36 1.86 -4.45
C ARG A 99 -23.47 2.27 -2.98
N GLN A 100 -22.35 2.39 -2.30
CA GLN A 100 -22.30 2.70 -0.87
C GLN A 100 -22.73 4.14 -0.56
N PHE A 101 -22.29 5.12 -1.36
CA PHE A 101 -22.45 6.55 -1.05
C PHE A 101 -23.51 7.28 -1.90
N HIS A 102 -24.03 6.67 -2.98
CA HIS A 102 -24.99 7.34 -3.88
C HIS A 102 -26.24 6.52 -4.23
N THR A 103 -26.50 5.37 -3.60
CA THR A 103 -27.80 4.69 -3.81
C THR A 103 -28.87 5.21 -2.86
N VAL A 104 -30.10 5.30 -3.37
CA VAL A 104 -31.30 5.80 -2.67
C VAL A 104 -31.66 5.00 -1.41
N TYR A 105 -31.10 3.81 -1.23
CA TYR A 105 -31.29 2.94 -0.05
C TYR A 105 -30.11 2.96 0.93
N GLY A 106 -29.01 3.63 0.59
CA GLY A 106 -27.88 3.87 1.48
C GLY A 106 -28.12 5.15 2.28
N SER A 107 -27.93 5.09 3.60
CA SER A 107 -28.06 6.24 4.50
C SER A 107 -26.87 7.20 4.46
N ALA A 108 -25.94 7.03 3.52
CA ALA A 108 -24.70 7.79 3.47
C ALA A 108 -24.85 9.02 2.57
N ASP A 109 -24.44 10.17 3.08
CA ASP A 109 -24.45 11.44 2.35
C ASP A 109 -23.21 11.57 1.45
N VAL A 110 -23.26 12.45 0.44
CA VAL A 110 -22.10 12.80 -0.41
C VAL A 110 -20.93 13.31 0.44
N ASP A 111 -21.24 14.04 1.51
CA ASP A 111 -20.26 14.48 2.50
C ASP A 111 -19.54 13.31 3.18
N ASP A 112 -20.22 12.17 3.36
CA ASP A 112 -19.60 10.96 3.92
C ASP A 112 -18.65 10.31 2.91
N GLY A 113 -18.98 10.36 1.62
CA GLY A 113 -18.11 9.90 0.52
C GLY A 113 -16.81 10.70 0.43
N CYS A 114 -16.92 12.03 0.38
CA CYS A 114 -15.76 12.92 0.38
C CYS A 114 -14.87 12.74 1.62
N ARG A 115 -15.46 12.62 2.81
CA ARG A 115 -14.71 12.36 4.06
C ARG A 115 -14.01 11.01 4.03
N PHE A 116 -14.70 9.97 3.54
CA PHE A 116 -14.12 8.65 3.37
C PHE A 116 -12.90 8.68 2.42
N LEU A 117 -13.03 9.32 1.25
CA LEU A 117 -11.93 9.45 0.29
C LEU A 117 -10.75 10.26 0.86
N ALA A 118 -11.03 11.36 1.58
CA ALA A 118 -10.00 12.17 2.24
C ALA A 118 -9.25 11.37 3.31
N SER A 119 -9.98 10.59 4.12
CA SER A 119 -9.37 9.69 5.11
C SER A 119 -8.52 8.61 4.46
N PHE A 120 -9.01 8.00 3.37
CA PHE A 120 -8.26 7.00 2.60
C PHE A 120 -6.95 7.57 2.05
N LEU A 121 -6.99 8.80 1.50
CA LEU A 121 -5.80 9.49 0.99
C LEU A 121 -4.77 9.71 2.08
N GLU A 122 -5.19 10.12 3.27
CA GLU A 122 -4.28 10.34 4.39
C GLU A 122 -3.65 9.02 4.86
N SER A 123 -4.45 7.97 5.05
CA SER A 123 -3.93 6.63 5.35
C SER A 123 -2.94 6.15 4.28
N GLY A 124 -3.22 6.41 3.00
CA GLY A 124 -2.32 6.08 1.91
C GLY A 124 -1.00 6.86 1.96
N ARG A 125 -1.01 8.14 2.34
CA ARG A 125 0.23 8.92 2.51
C ARG A 125 1.07 8.39 3.67
N THR A 126 0.44 8.05 4.78
CA THR A 126 1.12 7.43 5.93
C THR A 126 1.79 6.12 5.52
N LEU A 127 1.04 5.23 4.85
CA LEU A 127 1.58 3.96 4.36
C LEU A 127 2.70 4.15 3.34
N GLU A 128 2.61 5.14 2.45
CA GLU A 128 3.68 5.45 1.51
C GLU A 128 4.98 5.85 2.24
N GLN A 129 4.89 6.61 3.33
CA GLN A 129 6.05 6.99 4.13
C GLN A 129 6.66 5.77 4.84
N VAL A 130 5.81 4.86 5.35
CA VAL A 130 6.24 3.58 5.94
C VAL A 130 6.97 2.73 4.87
N LEU A 131 6.43 2.62 3.66
CA LEU A 131 7.06 1.89 2.55
C LEU A 131 8.41 2.49 2.14
N LYS A 132 8.51 3.83 2.09
CA LYS A 132 9.79 4.51 1.87
C LYS A 132 10.80 4.17 2.96
N GLY A 133 10.36 4.11 4.22
CA GLY A 133 11.21 3.72 5.34
C GLY A 133 11.69 2.28 5.27
N LEU A 134 10.80 1.35 4.89
CA LEU A 134 11.15 -0.04 4.61
C LEU A 134 12.25 -0.13 3.54
N LEU A 135 12.13 0.61 2.44
CA LEU A 135 13.16 0.63 1.39
C LEU A 135 14.51 1.14 1.91
N VAL A 136 14.53 2.12 2.82
CA VAL A 136 15.77 2.58 3.46
C VAL A 136 16.39 1.48 4.30
N VAL A 137 15.60 0.79 5.14
CA VAL A 137 16.09 -0.34 5.95
C VAL A 137 16.64 -1.46 5.08
N LEU A 138 15.98 -1.78 3.96
CA LEU A 138 16.48 -2.78 3.01
C LEU A 138 17.79 -2.34 2.36
N ARG A 139 17.93 -1.06 1.98
CA ARG A 139 19.18 -0.51 1.44
C ARG A 139 20.33 -0.60 2.45
N GLU A 140 20.08 -0.27 3.71
CA GLU A 140 21.05 -0.38 4.81
C GLU A 140 21.49 -1.83 5.03
N ALA A 141 20.53 -2.76 5.04
CA ALA A 141 20.81 -4.19 5.19
C ALA A 141 21.71 -4.71 4.07
N VAL A 142 21.38 -4.39 2.81
CA VAL A 142 22.20 -4.76 1.65
C VAL A 142 23.59 -4.11 1.69
N ALA A 143 23.68 -2.83 2.05
CA ALA A 143 24.98 -2.15 2.16
C ALA A 143 25.86 -2.78 3.25
N THR A 144 25.25 -3.22 4.36
CA THR A 144 25.95 -3.92 5.44
C THR A 144 26.43 -5.29 4.98
N GLU A 145 25.55 -6.09 4.36
CA GLU A 145 25.86 -7.43 3.86
C GLU A 145 26.96 -7.41 2.78
N THR A 146 26.94 -6.40 1.91
CA THR A 146 27.91 -6.25 0.81
C THR A 146 29.18 -5.49 1.20
N GLY A 147 29.30 -5.01 2.45
CA GLY A 147 30.46 -4.25 2.92
C GLY A 147 30.60 -2.84 2.30
N ARG A 148 29.50 -2.28 1.78
CA ARG A 148 29.44 -0.99 1.06
C ARG A 148 28.74 0.11 1.85
N THR A 149 28.79 0.04 3.18
CA THR A 149 28.16 1.05 4.06
C THR A 149 28.72 2.46 3.83
N SER A 150 30.00 2.59 3.46
CA SER A 150 30.62 3.87 3.09
C SER A 150 30.02 4.54 1.85
N ASP A 151 29.41 3.75 0.96
CA ASP A 151 28.79 4.24 -0.29
C ASP A 151 27.33 4.68 -0.05
N LEU A 152 26.77 4.35 1.12
CA LEU A 152 25.37 4.63 1.42
C LEU A 152 25.22 6.07 1.92
N VAL A 153 24.76 6.94 1.02
CA VAL A 153 24.34 8.29 1.37
C VAL A 153 22.83 8.31 1.61
N LEU A 154 22.43 8.68 2.83
CA LEU A 154 21.03 8.86 3.23
C LEU A 154 20.74 10.35 3.43
N SER A 155 19.65 10.82 2.85
CA SER A 155 19.13 12.16 3.07
C SER A 155 18.38 12.27 4.40
N ASP A 156 18.11 13.49 4.86
CA ASP A 156 17.24 13.73 6.04
C ASP A 156 15.85 13.09 5.85
N ALA A 157 15.32 13.13 4.63
CA ALA A 157 14.05 12.49 4.30
C ALA A 157 14.11 10.97 4.45
N ASP A 158 15.25 10.34 4.10
CA ASP A 158 15.45 8.90 4.29
C ASP A 158 15.47 8.55 5.78
N GLN A 159 16.14 9.36 6.62
CA GLN A 159 16.18 9.16 8.07
C GLN A 159 14.80 9.28 8.71
N ILE A 160 14.01 10.28 8.31
CA ILE A 160 12.63 10.46 8.77
C ILE A 160 11.77 9.27 8.38
N ASN A 161 11.82 8.83 7.12
CA ASN A 161 11.02 7.69 6.66
C ASN A 161 11.45 6.40 7.35
N ARG A 162 12.76 6.19 7.54
CA ARG A 162 13.30 5.06 8.31
C ARG A 162 12.73 5.03 9.73
N ALA A 163 12.76 6.15 10.43
CA ALA A 163 12.18 6.25 11.78
C ALA A 163 10.69 5.92 11.79
N ARG A 164 9.93 6.40 10.80
CA ARG A 164 8.50 6.08 10.66
C ARG A 164 8.24 4.59 10.45
N TYR A 165 9.05 3.91 9.63
CA TYR A 165 8.92 2.46 9.47
C TYR A 165 9.23 1.72 10.77
N LEU A 166 10.30 2.09 11.49
CA LEU A 166 10.64 1.45 12.76
C LEU A 166 9.56 1.67 13.83
N GLN A 167 9.02 2.88 13.94
CA GLN A 167 7.88 3.19 14.82
C GLN A 167 6.64 2.39 14.44
N TYR A 168 6.37 2.26 13.13
CA TYR A 168 5.27 1.45 12.64
C TYR A 168 5.46 -0.03 13.02
N VAL A 169 6.66 -0.58 12.88
CA VAL A 169 6.96 -1.96 13.28
C VAL A 169 6.80 -2.12 14.80
N GLU A 170 7.35 -1.21 15.60
CA GLU A 170 7.27 -1.24 17.06
C GLU A 170 5.82 -1.21 17.57
N ALA A 171 4.97 -0.37 16.97
CA ALA A 171 3.57 -0.24 17.36
C ALA A 171 2.73 -1.50 17.06
N HIS A 172 3.16 -2.34 16.13
CA HIS A 172 2.37 -3.47 15.62
C HIS A 172 3.04 -4.83 15.79
N MET A 173 4.26 -4.87 16.34
CA MET A 173 4.89 -6.11 16.78
C MET A 173 4.39 -6.47 18.19
N PRO A 174 3.97 -7.72 18.42
CA PRO A 174 3.76 -8.17 19.79
C PRO A 174 5.08 -8.04 20.55
N SER A 175 5.03 -7.37 21.70
CA SER A 175 6.16 -7.30 22.64
C SER A 175 6.72 -8.71 22.85
N ARG A 176 8.02 -8.90 22.65
CA ARG A 176 8.76 -10.10 23.10
C ARG A 176 8.88 -10.11 24.63
N ALA A 177 7.78 -9.95 25.34
CA ALA A 177 7.67 -10.25 26.75
C ALA A 177 6.93 -11.58 26.83
N ASP A 178 7.69 -12.67 26.72
CA ASP A 178 7.43 -14.03 27.23
C ASP A 178 8.22 -15.07 26.40
N GLU A 179 9.56 -15.03 26.51
CA GLU A 179 10.44 -16.21 26.35
C GLU A 179 11.53 -16.17 27.43
#